data_AF-A0A9P4URX2-F1
#
_entry.id   AF-A0A9P4URX2-F1
#
_cell.length_a   1.000
_cell.length_b   1.000
_cell.length_c   1.000
_cell.angle_alpha   90.00
_cell.angle_beta   90.00
_cell.angle_gamma   90.00
#
_symmetry.space_group_name_H-M   'P 1'
#
loop_
_entity.id
_entity.type
_entity.pdbx_description
1 polymer ?
#
loop_
_entity_poly.entity_id
_entity_poly.type
_entity_poly.pdbx_seq_one_letter_code
_entity_poly.pdbx_strand_id
1 'polypeptide(L)'
;MSDTLTTSAGLALLTPQPTGDTGFAGTLQVEAWQWQLLESLYPNANLRLCSDQGGCSLTVIVSACPTSAESDRSGFFDRSLCGRFVVQLRRECFKLDLSMVVAARTVYGSIVPVTIEKAILPVRSTEASVQVVEMELVDGVRLDRILASAQADENTVKLRRVIEGLADIFATAWRRGQVGRQDQHTGRIGSTILPRLMELGRELPSLALRSAAVSARRTLEDGMLEPLPVTVQHGDLLPSNIVIDPTTWRVQGLLDWVEAEYLPWGINLYGLEHLLGECVSTIEEGRQKCRFVYQGQADALRRHFWFHLLAQLPHSAQQPAVLDAVLSARTIGVLLWHGFAWDDGRIDRVVNEKDDMREVALLKAFLGISHDSSIFSDGRKP
;
A
#
# COMPACT_ATOMS: atom_id res chain seq x y z
N MET A 1 -30.34 -62.23 28.08
CA MET A 1 -31.32 -61.81 27.05
C MET A 1 -31.33 -60.30 27.08
N SER A 2 -30.85 -59.68 25.98
CA SER A 2 -31.20 -58.35 25.45
C SER A 2 -31.03 -57.12 26.36
N ASP A 3 -30.52 -55.95 25.96
CA ASP A 3 -30.01 -55.43 24.70
C ASP A 3 -29.27 -54.09 25.01
N THR A 4 -28.31 -53.76 24.14
CA THR A 4 -27.74 -52.46 23.73
C THR A 4 -28.09 -51.15 24.47
N LEU A 5 -27.07 -50.31 24.70
CA LEU A 5 -26.91 -49.01 24.01
C LEU A 5 -25.55 -48.32 24.31
N THR A 6 -24.91 -47.94 23.22
CA THR A 6 -23.72 -47.10 23.05
C THR A 6 -24.01 -45.63 23.41
N THR A 7 -23.07 -44.91 24.01
CA THR A 7 -22.98 -43.44 23.82
C THR A 7 -21.57 -42.91 24.01
N SER A 8 -21.16 -42.16 23.00
CA SER A 8 -19.91 -41.43 22.79
C SER A 8 -19.83 -40.20 23.70
N ALA A 9 -18.65 -39.94 24.26
CA ALA A 9 -18.34 -38.73 25.01
C ALA A 9 -17.91 -37.60 24.06
N GLY A 10 -18.74 -36.57 23.94
CA GLY A 10 -18.39 -35.31 23.27
C GLY A 10 -17.79 -34.32 24.27
N LEU A 11 -16.56 -33.87 23.99
CA LEU A 11 -15.89 -32.78 24.71
C LEU A 11 -16.52 -31.44 24.30
N ALA A 12 -17.05 -30.71 25.28
CA ALA A 12 -17.50 -29.33 25.12
C ALA A 12 -16.30 -28.38 25.04
N LEU A 13 -16.19 -27.61 23.95
CA LEU A 13 -15.26 -26.51 23.82
C LEU A 13 -15.96 -25.20 24.24
N LEU A 14 -15.40 -24.56 25.26
CA LEU A 14 -15.78 -23.25 25.78
C LEU A 14 -15.42 -22.15 24.76
N THR A 15 -16.36 -21.26 24.48
CA THR A 15 -16.17 -20.03 23.69
C THR A 15 -15.64 -18.88 24.57
N PRO A 16 -14.72 -18.03 24.09
CA PRO A 16 -14.47 -16.72 24.67
C PRO A 16 -15.19 -15.62 23.88
N GLN A 17 -15.86 -14.72 24.61
CA GLN A 17 -16.37 -13.43 24.13
C GLN A 17 -15.22 -12.41 24.01
N PRO A 18 -15.14 -11.58 22.95
CA PRO A 18 -14.21 -10.46 22.91
C PRO A 18 -14.88 -9.15 23.33
N THR A 19 -14.32 -8.53 24.36
CA THR A 19 -14.52 -7.13 24.73
C THR A 19 -13.55 -6.23 23.95
N GLY A 20 -14.08 -5.13 23.39
CA GLY A 20 -13.44 -3.81 23.34
C GLY A 20 -12.11 -3.62 22.59
N ASP A 21 -12.22 -3.04 21.40
CA ASP A 21 -11.52 -1.80 20.99
C ASP A 21 -9.97 -1.80 20.89
N THR A 22 -9.46 -2.16 19.70
CA THR A 22 -8.34 -1.48 19.02
C THR A 22 -8.52 -1.66 17.51
N GLY A 23 -8.68 -0.57 16.76
CA GLY A 23 -8.73 -0.60 15.30
C GLY A 23 -7.47 -1.24 14.71
N PHE A 24 -7.67 -2.12 13.72
CA PHE A 24 -6.65 -2.89 13.01
C PHE A 24 -5.88 -3.95 13.83
N ALA A 25 -6.63 -4.96 14.27
CA ALA A 25 -6.11 -6.31 14.45
C ALA A 25 -7.22 -7.32 14.14
N GLY A 26 -7.64 -7.39 12.87
CA GLY A 26 -8.31 -8.59 12.38
C GLY A 26 -7.29 -9.71 12.46
N THR A 27 -7.31 -10.48 13.55
CA THR A 27 -6.47 -11.68 13.68
C THR A 27 -6.90 -12.59 12.54
N LEU A 28 -6.14 -12.62 11.44
CA LEU A 28 -6.35 -13.56 10.35
C LEU A 28 -6.32 -14.95 10.98
N GLN A 29 -7.50 -15.54 11.17
CA GLN A 29 -7.59 -16.92 11.61
C GLN A 29 -7.05 -17.75 10.46
N VAL A 30 -5.85 -18.31 10.67
CA VAL A 30 -5.27 -19.26 9.72
C VAL A 30 -6.22 -20.45 9.65
N GLU A 31 -6.86 -20.63 8.50
CA GLU A 31 -7.76 -21.76 8.33
C GLU A 31 -6.93 -23.04 8.29
N ALA A 32 -7.41 -24.11 8.94
CA ALA A 32 -6.63 -25.35 9.10
C ALA A 32 -6.14 -25.93 7.75
N TRP A 33 -6.91 -25.75 6.68
CA TRP A 33 -6.52 -26.20 5.34
C TRP A 33 -5.36 -25.39 4.75
N GLN A 34 -5.21 -24.10 5.09
CA GLN A 34 -4.11 -23.26 4.62
C GLN A 34 -2.78 -23.75 5.17
N TRP A 35 -2.77 -24.09 6.46
CA TRP A 35 -1.57 -24.63 7.10
C TRP A 35 -1.21 -26.01 6.57
N GLN A 36 -2.20 -26.91 6.43
CA GLN A 36 -2.00 -28.23 5.82
C GLN A 36 -1.46 -28.14 4.38
N LEU A 37 -1.96 -27.17 3.60
CA LEU A 37 -1.46 -26.91 2.27
C LEU A 37 0.02 -26.52 2.30
N LEU A 38 0.40 -25.58 3.17
CA LEU A 38 1.80 -25.15 3.30
C LEU A 38 2.73 -26.30 3.75
N GLU A 39 2.30 -27.12 4.71
CA GLU A 39 3.05 -28.31 5.12
C GLU A 39 3.21 -29.32 3.98
N SER A 40 2.20 -29.48 3.13
CA SER A 40 2.29 -30.36 1.95
C SER A 40 3.22 -29.81 0.86
N LEU A 41 3.27 -28.49 0.67
CA LEU A 41 4.14 -27.83 -0.30
C LEU A 41 5.59 -27.79 0.18
N TYR A 42 5.82 -27.77 1.51
CA TYR A 42 7.13 -27.62 2.12
C TYR A 42 7.35 -28.62 3.28
N PRO A 43 7.33 -29.94 3.03
CA PRO A 43 7.27 -30.99 4.06
C PRO A 43 8.49 -31.07 4.99
N ASN A 44 9.60 -30.42 4.63
CA ASN A 44 10.85 -30.42 5.40
C ASN A 44 11.33 -29.01 5.76
N ALA A 45 10.47 -28.00 5.62
CA ALA A 45 10.82 -26.63 5.95
C ALA A 45 10.32 -26.22 7.33
N ASN A 46 11.04 -25.32 7.98
CA ASN A 46 10.51 -24.59 9.12
C ASN A 46 9.59 -23.48 8.61
N LEU A 47 8.30 -23.61 8.92
CA LEU A 47 7.27 -22.64 8.58
C LEU A 47 7.01 -21.72 9.78
N ARG A 48 7.13 -20.41 9.58
CA ARG A 48 6.85 -19.41 10.61
C ARG A 48 5.92 -18.35 10.07
N LEU A 49 4.76 -18.16 10.69
CA LEU A 49 3.88 -17.04 10.39
C LEU A 49 4.62 -15.72 10.57
N CYS A 50 4.45 -14.80 9.61
CA CYS A 50 4.86 -13.43 9.83
C CYS A 50 4.03 -12.83 10.97
N SER A 51 4.69 -12.11 11.88
CA SER A 51 4.01 -11.38 12.96
C SER A 51 3.08 -10.29 12.43
N ASP A 52 3.39 -9.77 11.25
CA ASP A 52 2.62 -8.74 10.55
C ASP A 52 1.96 -9.37 9.33
N GLN A 53 0.68 -9.70 9.48
CA GLN A 53 -0.15 -10.11 8.37
C GLN A 53 -0.81 -8.87 7.76
N GLY A 54 -0.75 -8.77 6.43
CA GLY A 54 -1.63 -7.85 5.70
C GLY A 54 -3.00 -8.50 5.49
N GLY A 55 -4.07 -7.71 5.37
CA GLY A 55 -5.41 -8.24 5.11
C GLY A 55 -5.55 -8.99 3.77
N CYS A 56 -4.60 -8.79 2.85
CA CYS A 56 -4.64 -9.29 1.48
C CYS A 56 -4.10 -10.74 1.33
N SER A 57 -3.39 -11.29 2.33
CA SER A 57 -2.77 -12.62 2.20
C SER A 57 -2.42 -13.26 3.53
N LEU A 58 -2.32 -14.60 3.55
CA LEU A 58 -1.58 -15.32 4.59
C LEU A 58 -0.10 -15.37 4.20
N THR A 59 0.76 -14.76 5.02
CA THR A 59 2.20 -14.66 4.77
C THR A 59 2.99 -15.53 5.75
N VAL A 60 3.81 -16.43 5.21
CA VAL A 60 4.63 -17.38 5.98
C VAL A 60 6.08 -17.28 5.53
N ILE A 61 7.00 -17.20 6.48
CA ILE A 61 8.44 -17.35 6.23
C ILE A 61 8.74 -18.84 6.18
N VAL A 62 9.31 -19.27 5.06
CA VAL A 62 9.80 -20.63 4.86
C VAL A 62 11.32 -20.61 5.02
N SER A 63 11.82 -21.41 5.97
CA SER A 63 13.25 -21.66 6.12
C SER A 63 13.52 -23.12 5.80
N ALA A 64 14.11 -23.40 4.65
CA ALA A 64 14.46 -24.76 4.28
C ALA A 64 15.56 -25.29 5.22
N CYS A 65 15.38 -26.52 5.73
CA CYS A 65 16.47 -27.23 6.41
C CYS A 65 17.44 -27.75 5.33
N PRO A 66 18.77 -27.55 5.45
CA PRO A 66 19.70 -28.23 4.58
C PRO A 66 19.87 -29.66 5.09
N THR A 67 19.04 -30.59 4.62
CA THR A 67 19.35 -32.01 4.76
C THR A 67 19.59 -32.60 3.39
N SER A 68 20.88 -32.75 3.12
CA SER A 68 21.55 -33.66 2.19
C SER A 68 20.92 -33.79 0.81
N ALA A 69 21.69 -33.32 -0.18
CA ALA A 69 21.71 -33.83 -1.54
C ALA A 69 21.19 -35.26 -1.63
N GLU A 70 19.94 -35.42 -2.06
CA GLU A 70 19.52 -36.57 -2.84
C GLU A 70 18.27 -36.19 -3.62
N SER A 71 18.45 -36.33 -4.92
CA SER A 71 17.50 -36.22 -6.02
C SER A 71 16.07 -36.62 -5.67
N ASP A 72 15.11 -35.80 -6.11
CA ASP A 72 14.11 -36.38 -6.99
C ASP A 72 13.70 -35.41 -8.10
N ARG A 73 14.03 -35.82 -9.33
CA ARG A 73 13.60 -35.19 -10.57
C ARG A 73 12.20 -35.73 -10.88
N SER A 74 11.17 -35.11 -10.32
CA SER A 74 9.80 -35.35 -10.78
C SER A 74 9.06 -34.03 -11.01
N GLY A 75 9.07 -33.58 -12.27
CA GLY A 75 7.92 -32.99 -12.95
C GLY A 75 7.22 -31.76 -12.35
N PHE A 76 7.28 -30.66 -13.12
CA PHE A 76 6.28 -29.58 -13.22
C PHE A 76 6.27 -28.43 -12.19
N PHE A 77 7.07 -28.44 -11.11
CA PHE A 77 7.13 -27.36 -10.10
C PHE A 77 8.54 -26.73 -9.91
N ASP A 78 9.34 -26.62 -10.96
CA ASP A 78 10.81 -26.48 -10.90
C ASP A 78 11.38 -25.04 -10.72
N ARG A 79 10.57 -24.09 -10.23
CA ARG A 79 11.08 -22.79 -9.78
C ARG A 79 10.64 -22.55 -8.34
N SER A 80 11.54 -22.85 -7.41
CA SER A 80 11.42 -22.40 -6.03
C SER A 80 12.65 -21.62 -5.60
N LEU A 81 12.44 -20.67 -4.69
CA LEU A 81 13.52 -19.97 -4.01
C LEU A 81 14.24 -20.93 -3.04
N CYS A 82 15.55 -20.73 -2.87
CA CYS A 82 16.36 -21.51 -1.94
C CYS A 82 16.66 -20.70 -0.66
N GLY A 83 16.92 -21.39 0.45
CA GLY A 83 17.25 -20.77 1.73
C GLY A 83 16.02 -20.26 2.49
N ARG A 84 16.00 -18.96 2.81
CA ARG A 84 14.91 -18.29 3.52
C ARG A 84 14.14 -17.40 2.57
N PHE A 85 12.84 -17.64 2.44
CA PHE A 85 11.95 -16.88 1.57
C PHE A 85 10.56 -16.74 2.20
N VAL A 86 9.71 -15.95 1.56
CA VAL A 86 8.33 -15.71 1.96
C VAL A 86 7.39 -16.46 1.03
N VAL A 87 6.34 -17.06 1.59
CA VAL A 87 5.21 -17.61 0.84
C VAL A 87 3.97 -16.83 1.21
N GLN A 88 3.22 -16.41 0.20
CA GLN A 88 1.92 -15.79 0.36
C GLN A 88 0.83 -16.67 -0.25
N LEU A 89 -0.22 -16.94 0.53
CA LEU A 89 -1.49 -17.45 0.02
C LEU A 89 -2.42 -16.25 -0.18
N ARG A 90 -2.74 -15.94 -1.44
CA ARG A 90 -3.58 -14.81 -1.82
C ARG A 90 -4.92 -15.32 -2.35
N ARG A 91 -6.02 -14.77 -1.85
CA ARG A 91 -7.36 -15.05 -2.39
C ARG A 91 -7.48 -14.41 -3.78
N GLU A 92 -8.38 -14.91 -4.62
CA GLU A 92 -8.58 -14.40 -5.98
C GLU A 92 -8.74 -12.86 -6.05
N CYS A 93 -9.51 -12.27 -5.11
CA CYS A 93 -9.71 -10.81 -5.05
C CYS A 93 -8.44 -10.01 -4.72
N PHE A 94 -7.38 -10.66 -4.23
CA PHE A 94 -6.08 -10.07 -3.90
C PHE A 94 -4.94 -10.69 -4.69
N LYS A 95 -5.26 -11.35 -5.81
CA LYS A 95 -4.27 -12.02 -6.66
C LYS A 95 -3.23 -11.01 -7.14
N LEU A 96 -1.96 -11.39 -7.06
CA LEU A 96 -0.85 -10.59 -7.52
C LEU A 96 -0.66 -10.80 -9.04
N ASP A 97 -0.67 -9.70 -9.79
CA ASP A 97 -0.32 -9.73 -11.22
C ASP A 97 1.20 -9.81 -11.37
N LEU A 98 1.71 -11.01 -11.66
CA LEU A 98 3.14 -11.21 -11.83
C LEU A 98 3.74 -10.49 -13.03
N SER A 99 2.94 -10.17 -14.06
CA SER A 99 3.43 -9.35 -15.17
C SER A 99 3.78 -7.94 -14.69
N MET A 100 2.97 -7.38 -13.79
CA MET A 100 3.23 -6.09 -13.15
C MET A 100 4.40 -6.15 -12.17
N VAL A 101 4.55 -7.23 -11.40
CA VAL A 101 5.72 -7.40 -10.52
C VAL A 101 7.02 -7.50 -11.33
N VAL A 102 7.01 -8.25 -12.44
CA VAL A 102 8.16 -8.35 -13.35
C VAL A 102 8.46 -7.00 -14.00
N ALA A 103 7.43 -6.25 -14.41
CA ALA A 103 7.60 -4.90 -14.94
C ALA A 103 8.19 -3.95 -13.87
N ALA A 104 7.69 -4.00 -12.64
CA ALA A 104 8.22 -3.25 -11.51
C ALA A 104 9.68 -3.59 -11.26
N ARG A 105 10.06 -4.86 -11.18
CA ARG A 105 11.46 -5.29 -11.01
C ARG A 105 12.35 -4.87 -12.18
N THR A 106 11.80 -4.86 -13.40
CA THR A 106 12.50 -4.34 -14.58
C THR A 106 12.76 -2.84 -14.46
N VAL A 107 11.90 -2.07 -13.77
CA VAL A 107 12.10 -0.64 -13.54
C VAL A 107 13.01 -0.38 -12.34
N TYR A 108 12.68 -0.92 -11.17
CA TYR A 108 13.28 -0.58 -9.87
C TYR A 108 14.41 -1.51 -9.43
N GLY A 109 14.69 -2.57 -10.19
CA GLY A 109 15.78 -3.50 -9.90
C GLY A 109 15.56 -4.26 -8.59
N SER A 110 16.61 -4.34 -7.78
CA SER A 110 16.63 -5.16 -6.56
C SER A 110 15.74 -4.67 -5.43
N ILE A 111 15.19 -3.46 -5.51
CA ILE A 111 14.22 -2.94 -4.53
C ILE A 111 12.89 -3.70 -4.61
N VAL A 112 12.55 -4.27 -5.77
CA VAL A 112 11.38 -5.15 -5.91
C VAL A 112 11.82 -6.58 -5.65
N PRO A 113 11.32 -7.31 -4.64
CA PRO A 113 11.75 -8.68 -4.36
C PRO A 113 11.49 -9.62 -5.55
N VAL A 114 12.37 -10.61 -5.75
CA VAL A 114 12.07 -11.69 -6.71
C VAL A 114 10.76 -12.36 -6.30
N THR A 115 9.85 -12.54 -7.25
CA THR A 115 8.52 -13.08 -6.99
C THR A 115 8.19 -14.15 -8.04
N ILE A 116 7.67 -15.29 -7.60
CA ILE A 116 7.38 -16.47 -8.43
C ILE A 116 6.00 -17.00 -8.06
N GLU A 117 5.15 -17.26 -9.05
CA GLU A 117 3.87 -17.94 -8.84
C GLU A 117 4.17 -19.43 -8.80
N LYS A 118 4.01 -20.01 -7.62
CA LYS A 118 4.26 -21.43 -7.41
C LYS A 118 3.10 -22.26 -7.92
N ALA A 119 1.88 -21.81 -7.66
CA ALA A 119 0.66 -22.47 -8.09
C ALA A 119 -0.57 -21.56 -7.99
N ILE A 120 -1.62 -21.90 -8.72
CA ILE A 120 -2.99 -21.48 -8.44
C ILE A 120 -3.77 -22.74 -8.11
N LEU A 121 -4.32 -22.82 -6.90
CA LEU A 121 -4.94 -24.03 -6.37
C LEU A 121 -6.42 -23.80 -6.07
N PRO A 122 -7.31 -24.73 -6.46
CA PRO A 122 -8.71 -24.64 -6.09
C PRO A 122 -8.90 -24.87 -4.59
N VAL A 123 -9.76 -24.09 -3.96
CA VAL A 123 -10.17 -24.31 -2.56
C VAL A 123 -11.27 -25.36 -2.56
N ARG A 124 -11.01 -26.50 -1.90
CA ARG A 124 -11.93 -27.66 -1.90
C ARG A 124 -13.36 -27.25 -1.54
N SER A 125 -14.32 -27.81 -2.27
CA SER A 125 -15.75 -27.60 -2.06
C SER A 125 -16.24 -26.16 -2.31
N THR A 126 -15.46 -25.34 -3.02
CA THR A 126 -15.86 -24.00 -3.48
C THR A 126 -15.40 -23.79 -4.93
N GLU A 127 -15.94 -22.78 -5.60
CA GLU A 127 -15.42 -22.31 -6.90
C GLU A 127 -14.20 -21.36 -6.75
N ALA A 128 -13.76 -21.09 -5.52
CA ALA A 128 -12.68 -20.16 -5.26
C ALA A 128 -11.30 -20.78 -5.53
N SER A 129 -10.35 -19.91 -5.87
CA SER A 129 -8.94 -20.26 -6.07
C SER A 129 -8.05 -19.46 -5.12
N VAL A 130 -6.89 -20.03 -4.80
CA VAL A 130 -5.84 -19.38 -4.01
C VAL A 130 -4.56 -19.40 -4.82
N GLN A 131 -3.98 -18.22 -5.01
CA GLN A 131 -2.68 -18.06 -5.60
C GLN A 131 -1.61 -18.27 -4.52
N VAL A 132 -0.65 -19.14 -4.80
CA VAL A 132 0.53 -19.39 -3.97
C VAL A 132 1.71 -18.71 -4.61
N VAL A 133 2.28 -17.72 -3.92
CA VAL A 133 3.39 -16.91 -4.41
C VAL A 133 4.60 -17.08 -3.50
N GLU A 134 5.75 -17.39 -4.08
CA GLU A 134 7.05 -17.34 -3.41
C GLU A 134 7.71 -15.99 -3.67
N MET A 135 8.26 -15.38 -2.63
CA MET A 135 8.90 -14.07 -2.66
C MET A 135 10.22 -14.08 -1.93
N GLU A 136 11.22 -13.40 -2.47
CA GLU A 136 12.49 -13.12 -1.79
C GLU A 136 12.21 -12.41 -0.46
N LEU A 137 12.81 -12.92 0.62
CA LEU A 137 12.75 -12.24 1.90
C LEU A 137 13.66 -11.02 1.84
N VAL A 138 13.07 -9.83 1.88
CA VAL A 138 13.82 -8.57 1.93
C VAL A 138 14.40 -8.38 3.34
N ASP A 139 15.73 -8.27 3.43
CA ASP A 139 16.41 -7.96 4.68
C ASP A 139 16.14 -6.52 5.12
N GLY A 140 15.77 -6.34 6.39
CA GLY A 140 15.52 -5.03 6.99
C GLY A 140 14.30 -5.02 7.89
N VAL A 141 13.80 -3.82 8.15
CA VAL A 141 12.61 -3.57 8.98
C VAL A 141 11.67 -2.64 8.23
N ARG A 142 10.37 -2.88 8.33
CA ARG A 142 9.37 -1.96 7.77
C ARG A 142 9.49 -0.59 8.42
N LEU A 143 9.36 0.45 7.61
CA LEU A 143 9.58 1.83 8.05
C LEU A 143 8.55 2.25 9.10
N ASP A 144 7.28 1.87 8.95
CA ASP A 144 6.22 2.18 9.92
C ASP A 144 6.54 1.72 11.35
N ARG A 145 7.17 0.55 11.52
CA ARG A 145 7.60 0.03 12.82
C ARG A 145 8.71 0.87 13.46
N ILE A 146 9.60 1.41 12.64
CA ILE A 146 10.66 2.29 13.10
C ILE A 146 10.07 3.66 13.45
N LEU A 147 9.17 4.21 12.63
CA LEU A 147 8.52 5.49 12.91
C LEU A 147 7.70 5.43 14.21
N ALA A 148 7.00 4.32 14.48
CA ALA A 148 6.23 4.14 15.71
C ALA A 148 7.09 4.04 16.98
N SER A 149 8.36 3.64 16.86
CA SER A 149 9.26 3.41 18.00
C SER A 149 10.28 4.53 18.23
N ALA A 150 10.43 5.46 17.29
CA ALA A 150 11.52 6.41 17.30
C ALA A 150 11.10 7.81 17.82
N GLN A 151 11.94 8.42 18.66
CA GLN A 151 11.71 9.78 19.16
C GLN A 151 11.97 10.83 18.07
N ALA A 152 11.12 11.86 18.01
CA ALA A 152 11.04 12.79 16.88
C ALA A 152 12.36 13.52 16.52
N ASP A 153 13.19 13.85 17.50
CA ASP A 153 14.36 14.75 17.31
C ASP A 153 15.65 14.03 16.87
N GLU A 154 15.84 12.74 17.18
CA GLU A 154 17.03 11.98 16.76
C GLU A 154 16.97 11.54 15.27
N ASN A 155 15.84 11.75 14.60
CA ASN A 155 15.54 11.10 13.34
C ASN A 155 15.75 11.96 12.10
N THR A 156 16.04 13.26 12.19
CA THR A 156 16.06 14.11 10.99
C THR A 156 17.12 13.67 9.97
N VAL A 157 18.31 13.28 10.43
CA VAL A 157 19.38 12.77 9.53
C VAL A 157 19.04 11.39 8.97
N LYS A 158 18.39 10.56 9.79
CA LYS A 158 17.95 9.20 9.44
C LYS A 158 16.84 9.22 8.39
N LEU A 159 15.80 10.04 8.60
CA LEU A 159 14.71 10.26 7.65
C LEU A 159 15.18 10.87 6.34
N ARG A 160 16.20 11.74 6.36
CA ARG A 160 16.80 12.25 5.12
C ARG A 160 17.27 11.14 4.18
N ARG A 161 17.86 10.07 4.71
CA ARG A 161 18.31 8.92 3.90
C ARG A 161 17.15 8.13 3.28
N VAL A 162 16.05 8.00 4.01
CA VAL A 162 14.83 7.38 3.48
C VAL A 162 14.22 8.25 2.37
N ILE A 163 14.20 9.57 2.57
CA ILE A 163 13.73 10.54 1.58
C ILE A 163 14.60 10.54 0.32
N GLU A 164 15.92 10.44 0.47
CA GLU A 164 16.86 10.26 -0.65
C GLU A 164 16.53 8.99 -1.42
N GLY A 165 16.35 7.86 -0.73
CA GLY A 165 15.96 6.59 -1.36
C GLY A 165 14.60 6.67 -2.08
N LEU A 166 13.63 7.38 -1.51
CA LEU A 166 12.34 7.61 -2.15
C LEU A 166 12.50 8.45 -3.43
N ALA A 167 13.31 9.52 -3.38
CA ALA A 167 13.63 10.33 -4.54
C ALA A 167 14.39 9.53 -5.62
N ASP A 168 15.29 8.61 -5.24
CA ASP A 168 15.99 7.71 -6.16
C ASP A 168 15.01 6.76 -6.88
N ILE A 169 13.99 6.25 -6.16
CA ILE A 169 12.91 5.43 -6.73
C ILE A 169 12.12 6.24 -7.77
N PHE A 170 11.67 7.44 -7.41
CA PHE A 170 10.93 8.32 -8.32
C PHE A 170 11.76 8.74 -9.55
N ALA A 171 13.04 9.07 -9.36
CA ALA A 171 13.95 9.38 -10.46
C ALA A 171 14.17 8.17 -11.39
N THR A 172 14.25 6.97 -10.83
CA THR A 172 14.37 5.72 -11.59
C THR A 172 13.13 5.44 -12.42
N ALA A 173 11.93 5.63 -11.84
CA ALA A 173 10.67 5.52 -12.56
C ALA A 173 10.64 6.48 -13.75
N TRP A 174 10.99 7.75 -13.54
CA TRP A 174 11.01 8.77 -14.59
C TRP A 174 11.90 8.35 -15.77
N ARG A 175 13.15 7.95 -15.47
CA ARG A 175 14.15 7.59 -16.51
C ARG A 175 13.73 6.39 -17.35
N ARG A 176 12.95 5.47 -16.79
CA ARG A 176 12.48 4.24 -17.48
C ARG A 176 11.05 4.37 -18.00
N GLY A 177 10.42 5.52 -17.77
CA GLY A 177 9.08 5.83 -18.24
C GLY A 177 9.01 6.16 -19.72
N GLN A 178 7.79 6.13 -20.25
CA GLN A 178 7.53 6.38 -21.67
C GLN A 178 6.58 7.58 -21.81
N VAL A 179 7.07 8.64 -22.47
CA VAL A 179 6.27 9.84 -22.76
C VAL A 179 5.35 9.58 -23.96
N GLY A 180 4.15 10.16 -23.94
CA GLY A 180 3.20 10.07 -25.06
C GLY A 180 2.41 8.75 -25.15
N ARG A 181 2.48 7.90 -24.12
CA ARG A 181 1.75 6.63 -24.02
C ARG A 181 0.56 6.72 -23.06
N GLN A 182 -0.21 7.81 -23.18
CA GLN A 182 -1.42 8.05 -22.38
C GLN A 182 -2.51 6.99 -22.65
N ASP A 183 -2.45 6.30 -23.79
CA ASP A 183 -3.27 5.13 -24.11
C ASP A 183 -2.95 3.90 -23.24
N GLN A 184 -1.87 3.95 -22.45
CA GLN A 184 -1.42 2.87 -21.57
C GLN A 184 -1.76 3.07 -20.09
N HIS A 185 -2.68 3.99 -19.76
CA HIS A 185 -3.31 4.04 -18.44
C HIS A 185 -4.14 2.78 -18.24
N THR A 186 -3.46 1.74 -17.77
CA THR A 186 -4.02 0.39 -17.63
C THR A 186 -4.30 0.11 -16.16
N GLY A 187 -5.09 -0.93 -15.90
CA GLY A 187 -5.47 -1.30 -14.54
C GLY A 187 -6.77 -0.65 -14.06
N ARG A 188 -7.09 -0.90 -12.80
CA ARG A 188 -8.32 -0.48 -12.12
C ARG A 188 -8.36 1.04 -11.94
N ILE A 189 -7.25 1.65 -11.52
CA ILE A 189 -7.19 3.09 -11.29
C ILE A 189 -6.96 3.83 -12.60
N GLY A 190 -5.98 3.43 -13.39
CA GLY A 190 -5.60 4.10 -14.65
C GLY A 190 -6.76 4.28 -15.62
N SER A 191 -7.58 3.24 -15.81
CA SER A 191 -8.75 3.28 -16.70
C SER A 191 -9.95 4.03 -16.14
N THR A 192 -9.95 4.37 -14.84
CA THR A 192 -11.10 4.98 -14.15
C THR A 192 -10.80 6.32 -13.48
N ILE A 193 -9.63 6.92 -13.72
CA ILE A 193 -9.24 8.22 -13.14
C ILE A 193 -10.34 9.27 -13.33
N LEU A 194 -10.80 9.46 -14.57
CA LEU A 194 -11.79 10.50 -14.87
C LEU A 194 -13.15 10.25 -14.21
N PRO A 195 -13.78 9.05 -14.35
CA PRO A 195 -14.99 8.71 -13.60
C PRO A 195 -14.85 8.91 -12.08
N ARG A 196 -13.73 8.49 -11.49
CA ARG A 196 -13.47 8.64 -10.06
C ARG A 196 -13.39 10.10 -9.63
N LEU A 197 -12.70 10.95 -10.39
CA LEU A 197 -12.66 12.39 -10.11
C LEU A 197 -14.04 13.04 -10.21
N MET A 198 -14.91 12.57 -11.13
CA MET A 198 -16.29 13.03 -11.20
C MET A 198 -17.10 12.64 -9.95
N GLU A 199 -16.95 11.41 -9.48
CA GLU A 199 -17.60 10.90 -8.27
C GLU A 199 -17.15 11.68 -7.04
N LEU A 200 -15.84 11.84 -6.86
CA LEU A 200 -15.24 12.64 -5.79
C LEU A 200 -15.73 14.09 -5.81
N GLY A 201 -15.87 14.69 -6.99
CA GLY A 201 -16.40 16.05 -7.16
C GLY A 201 -17.85 16.19 -6.72
N ARG A 202 -18.62 15.10 -6.64
CA ARG A 202 -20.02 15.10 -6.18
C ARG A 202 -20.12 14.76 -4.69
N GLU A 203 -19.32 13.81 -4.22
CA GLU A 203 -19.59 13.10 -2.96
C GLU A 203 -18.61 13.39 -1.83
N LEU A 204 -17.45 14.01 -2.10
CA LEU A 204 -16.51 14.36 -1.01
C LEU A 204 -17.20 15.25 0.03
N PRO A 205 -16.87 15.10 1.32
CA PRO A 205 -17.72 15.61 2.41
C PRO A 205 -17.78 17.14 2.48
N SER A 206 -16.75 17.86 2.06
CA SER A 206 -16.71 19.32 2.11
C SER A 206 -16.71 19.96 0.72
N LEU A 207 -17.22 21.20 0.63
CA LEU A 207 -17.21 21.96 -0.62
C LEU A 207 -15.79 22.20 -1.14
N ALA A 208 -14.83 22.45 -0.25
CA ALA A 208 -13.43 22.64 -0.61
C ALA A 208 -12.81 21.38 -1.23
N LEU A 209 -13.08 20.20 -0.64
CA LEU A 209 -12.63 18.92 -1.19
C LEU A 209 -13.27 18.61 -2.55
N ARG A 210 -14.58 18.84 -2.68
CA ARG A 210 -15.27 18.70 -3.98
C ARG A 210 -14.70 19.65 -5.04
N SER A 211 -14.39 20.89 -4.66
CA SER A 211 -13.78 21.88 -5.54
C SER A 211 -12.39 21.44 -6.02
N ALA A 212 -11.58 20.86 -5.12
CA ALA A 212 -10.29 20.30 -5.48
C ALA A 212 -10.42 19.15 -6.49
N ALA A 213 -11.37 18.23 -6.29
CA ALA A 213 -11.65 17.15 -7.24
C ALA A 213 -12.14 17.67 -8.61
N VAL A 214 -13.03 18.67 -8.62
CA VAL A 214 -13.50 19.31 -9.86
C VAL A 214 -12.35 20.01 -10.59
N SER A 215 -11.46 20.68 -9.87
CA SER A 215 -10.27 21.30 -10.46
C SER A 215 -9.33 20.26 -11.06
N ALA A 216 -9.02 19.20 -10.32
CA ALA A 216 -8.16 18.10 -10.78
C ALA A 216 -8.73 17.43 -12.03
N ARG A 217 -10.07 17.24 -12.10
CA ARG A 217 -10.76 16.74 -13.28
C ARG A 217 -10.52 17.63 -14.51
N ARG A 218 -10.71 18.95 -14.37
CA ARG A 218 -10.50 19.91 -15.47
C ARG A 218 -9.05 19.89 -15.93
N THR A 219 -8.10 19.91 -14.99
CA THR A 219 -6.67 19.82 -15.28
C THR A 219 -6.32 18.56 -16.08
N LEU A 220 -6.94 17.42 -15.75
CA LEU A 220 -6.77 16.19 -16.52
C LEU A 220 -7.37 16.29 -17.93
N GLU A 221 -8.59 16.81 -18.06
CA GLU A 221 -9.29 17.00 -19.34
C GLU A 221 -8.55 17.98 -20.27
N ASP A 222 -7.88 18.98 -19.70
CA ASP A 222 -7.08 19.97 -20.43
C ASP A 222 -5.71 19.43 -20.89
N GLY A 223 -5.42 18.14 -20.67
CA GLY A 223 -4.18 17.50 -21.12
C GLY A 223 -2.95 17.85 -20.27
N MET A 224 -3.12 18.40 -19.06
CA MET A 224 -1.98 18.84 -18.22
C MET A 224 -0.97 17.72 -17.92
N LEU A 225 -1.41 16.46 -17.90
CA LEU A 225 -0.53 15.32 -17.62
C LEU A 225 0.21 14.78 -18.86
N GLU A 226 -0.10 15.27 -20.07
CA GLU A 226 0.52 14.81 -21.32
C GLU A 226 2.06 14.87 -21.33
N PRO A 227 2.72 15.89 -20.73
CA PRO A 227 4.18 15.95 -20.69
C PRO A 227 4.82 14.89 -19.78
N LEU A 228 4.04 14.23 -18.91
CA LEU A 228 4.56 13.27 -17.95
C LEU A 228 4.74 11.89 -18.59
N PRO A 229 5.84 11.18 -18.28
CA PRO A 229 5.98 9.80 -18.69
C PRO A 229 4.96 8.91 -17.97
N VAL A 230 4.45 7.91 -18.67
CA VAL A 230 3.72 6.79 -18.05
C VAL A 230 4.74 5.78 -17.54
N THR A 231 4.55 5.33 -16.30
CA THR A 231 5.52 4.51 -15.55
C THR A 231 4.80 3.43 -14.75
N VAL A 232 5.48 2.33 -14.46
CA VAL A 232 5.01 1.36 -13.46
C VAL A 232 5.06 2.03 -12.10
N GLN A 233 3.91 2.25 -11.49
CA GLN A 233 3.74 2.89 -10.19
C GLN A 233 3.34 1.83 -9.15
N HIS A 234 3.76 1.99 -7.89
CA HIS A 234 3.53 0.99 -6.82
C HIS A 234 2.06 0.73 -6.50
N GLY A 235 1.24 1.79 -6.50
CA GLY A 235 -0.18 1.76 -6.17
C GLY A 235 -0.45 2.08 -4.71
N ASP A 236 0.29 1.44 -3.79
CA ASP A 236 0.15 1.58 -2.33
C ASP A 236 1.46 2.02 -1.64
N LEU A 237 1.90 3.27 -1.85
CA LEU A 237 3.20 3.75 -1.38
C LEU A 237 3.13 4.28 0.07
N LEU A 238 2.84 3.38 1.01
CA LEU A 238 2.77 3.67 2.44
C LEU A 238 4.03 3.22 3.20
N PRO A 239 4.34 3.80 4.38
CA PRO A 239 5.50 3.40 5.19
C PRO A 239 5.52 1.91 5.57
N SER A 240 4.37 1.25 5.63
CA SER A 240 4.24 -0.19 5.86
C SER A 240 4.83 -1.06 4.75
N ASN A 241 4.93 -0.51 3.54
CA ASN A 241 5.41 -1.20 2.34
C ASN A 241 6.88 -0.85 2.03
N ILE A 242 7.51 0.00 2.83
CA ILE A 242 8.92 0.39 2.65
C ILE A 242 9.77 -0.37 3.68
N VAL A 243 10.71 -1.17 3.20
CA VAL A 243 11.70 -1.86 4.05
C VAL A 243 12.99 -1.06 4.06
N ILE A 244 13.53 -0.81 5.25
CA ILE A 244 14.79 -0.09 5.44
C ILE A 244 15.79 -0.91 6.24
N ASP A 245 17.07 -0.64 6.00
CA ASP A 245 18.14 -1.09 6.88
C ASP A 245 18.09 -0.29 8.20
N PRO A 246 17.93 -0.94 9.37
CA PRO A 246 17.79 -0.24 10.64
C PRO A 246 19.05 0.52 11.09
N THR A 247 20.21 0.16 10.55
CA THR A 247 21.50 0.78 10.83
C THR A 247 21.76 1.95 9.88
N THR A 248 21.59 1.73 8.58
CA THR A 248 21.97 2.71 7.55
C THR A 248 20.81 3.61 7.12
N TRP A 249 19.56 3.24 7.39
CA TRP A 249 18.35 3.94 6.96
C TRP A 249 18.20 4.06 5.43
N ARG A 250 18.88 3.18 4.69
CA ARG A 250 18.69 3.04 3.26
C ARG A 250 17.46 2.17 2.97
N VAL A 251 16.72 2.53 1.93
CA VAL A 251 15.63 1.71 1.41
C VAL A 251 16.22 0.42 0.82
N GLN A 252 15.76 -0.72 1.34
CA GLN A 252 16.18 -2.05 0.91
C GLN A 252 15.14 -2.71 0.00
N GLY A 253 13.85 -2.39 0.19
CA GLY A 253 12.81 -2.93 -0.67
C GLY A 253 11.46 -2.23 -0.57
N LEU A 254 10.64 -2.47 -1.59
CA LEU A 254 9.22 -2.13 -1.65
C LEU A 254 8.40 -3.41 -1.73
N LEU A 255 7.40 -3.54 -0.85
CA LEU A 255 6.57 -4.72 -0.70
C LEU A 255 5.13 -4.45 -1.17
N ASP A 256 4.39 -5.52 -1.46
CA ASP A 256 2.96 -5.48 -1.82
C ASP A 256 2.62 -4.69 -3.09
N TRP A 257 3.09 -5.22 -4.22
CA TRP A 257 2.85 -4.68 -5.56
C TRP A 257 1.46 -5.03 -6.14
N VAL A 258 0.47 -5.28 -5.28
CA VAL A 258 -0.88 -5.71 -5.73
C VAL A 258 -1.64 -4.61 -6.44
N GLU A 259 -1.45 -3.35 -6.02
CA GLU A 259 -2.07 -2.17 -6.64
C GLU A 259 -1.19 -1.57 -7.77
N ALA A 260 -0.17 -2.30 -8.23
CA ALA A 260 0.78 -1.78 -9.20
C ALA A 260 0.16 -1.60 -10.59
N GLU A 261 0.30 -0.41 -11.16
CA GLU A 261 -0.31 -0.04 -12.44
C GLU A 261 0.60 0.87 -13.28
N TYR A 262 0.34 0.95 -14.59
CA TYR A 262 0.92 1.98 -15.43
C TYR A 262 0.11 3.27 -15.30
N LEU A 263 0.73 4.29 -14.72
CA LEU A 263 0.10 5.59 -14.44
C LEU A 263 1.01 6.75 -14.85
N PRO A 264 0.46 7.96 -15.07
CA PRO A 264 1.27 9.17 -15.19
C PRO A 264 2.22 9.28 -13.99
N TRP A 265 3.48 9.57 -14.27
CA TRP A 265 4.47 9.74 -13.22
C TRP A 265 4.03 10.83 -12.25
N GLY A 266 4.18 10.58 -10.95
CA GLY A 266 3.86 11.55 -9.92
C GLY A 266 2.53 11.31 -9.20
N ILE A 267 1.66 10.43 -9.72
CA ILE A 267 0.42 10.03 -9.02
C ILE A 267 0.74 9.54 -7.59
N ASN A 268 1.79 8.74 -7.41
CA ASN A 268 2.10 8.15 -6.11
C ASN A 268 2.91 9.08 -5.19
N LEU A 269 3.15 10.34 -5.58
CA LEU A 269 3.91 11.30 -4.76
C LEU A 269 3.22 11.65 -3.43
N TYR A 270 1.95 11.26 -3.25
CA TYR A 270 1.28 11.31 -1.94
C TYR A 270 2.07 10.51 -0.87
N GLY A 271 2.81 9.46 -1.27
CA GLY A 271 3.61 8.64 -0.36
C GLY A 271 4.69 9.42 0.40
N LEU A 272 5.18 10.52 -0.16
CA LEU A 272 6.11 11.42 0.54
C LEU A 272 5.47 12.01 1.78
N GLU A 273 4.21 12.45 1.72
CA GLU A 273 3.57 13.15 2.83
C GLU A 273 3.36 12.25 4.05
N HIS A 274 3.16 10.94 3.84
CA HIS A 274 3.13 9.94 4.91
C HIS A 274 4.45 9.83 5.69
N LEU A 275 5.56 10.33 5.15
CA LEU A 275 6.86 10.37 5.85
C LEU A 275 7.06 11.67 6.66
N LEU A 276 6.20 12.66 6.47
CA LEU A 276 6.40 14.02 6.99
C LEU A 276 5.52 14.34 8.19
N GLY A 277 4.65 13.43 8.61
CA GLY A 277 3.70 13.64 9.70
C GLY A 277 2.97 12.38 10.10
N GLU A 278 2.00 12.55 10.98
CA GLU A 278 1.16 11.45 11.49
C GLU A 278 -0.28 11.90 11.73
N CYS A 279 -1.20 10.94 11.70
CA CYS A 279 -2.58 11.16 12.12
C CYS A 279 -2.67 11.09 13.65
N VAL A 280 -3.12 12.19 14.27
CA VAL A 280 -3.41 12.26 15.70
C VAL A 280 -4.91 12.20 15.89
N SER A 281 -5.37 11.22 16.67
CA SER A 281 -6.76 11.14 17.12
C SER A 281 -6.93 11.81 18.48
N THR A 282 -7.90 12.72 18.58
CA THR A 282 -8.26 13.42 19.81
C THR A 282 -9.74 13.18 20.13
N ILE A 283 -10.11 13.29 21.40
CA ILE A 283 -11.52 13.39 21.80
C ILE A 283 -11.77 14.86 22.13
N GLU A 284 -12.62 15.52 21.35
CA GLU A 284 -13.01 16.91 21.55
C GLU A 284 -14.53 16.97 21.68
N GLU A 285 -15.02 17.57 22.76
CA GLU A 285 -16.46 17.70 23.04
C GLU A 285 -17.22 16.36 22.99
N GLY A 286 -16.56 15.28 23.45
CA GLY A 286 -17.13 13.94 23.46
C GLY A 286 -17.20 13.26 22.08
N ARG A 287 -16.56 13.83 21.05
CA ARG A 287 -16.45 13.24 19.71
C ARG A 287 -15.00 12.93 19.38
N GLN A 288 -14.77 11.77 18.77
CA GLN A 288 -13.47 11.48 18.17
C GLN A 288 -13.25 12.45 17.01
N LYS A 289 -12.04 13.00 16.91
CA LYS A 289 -11.54 13.79 15.80
C LYS A 289 -10.21 13.20 15.34
N CYS A 290 -9.91 13.35 14.05
CA CYS A 290 -8.62 12.98 13.48
C CYS A 290 -8.06 14.19 12.74
N ARG A 291 -6.76 14.45 12.95
CA ARG A 291 -6.01 15.48 12.22
C ARG A 291 -4.66 14.93 11.81
N PHE A 292 -4.20 15.28 10.62
CA PHE A 292 -2.83 15.00 10.23
C PHE A 292 -1.92 16.15 10.70
N VAL A 293 -0.82 15.82 11.34
CA VAL A 293 0.12 16.78 11.93
C VAL A 293 1.48 16.57 11.30
N TYR A 294 1.96 17.57 10.57
CA TYR A 294 3.32 17.58 10.07
C TYR A 294 4.32 17.75 11.22
N GLN A 295 5.44 17.02 11.13
CA GLN A 295 6.57 17.20 12.04
C GLN A 295 7.22 18.57 11.82
N GLY A 296 7.88 19.13 12.84
CA GLY A 296 8.52 20.45 12.75
C GLY A 296 9.56 20.60 11.63
N GLN A 297 10.11 19.47 11.17
CA GLN A 297 11.10 19.38 10.09
C GLN A 297 10.51 19.05 8.71
N ALA A 298 9.19 18.89 8.59
CA ALA A 298 8.52 18.45 7.36
C ALA A 298 8.91 19.29 6.13
N ASP A 299 8.97 20.62 6.26
CA ASP A 299 9.32 21.49 5.13
C ASP A 299 10.78 21.35 4.71
N ALA A 300 11.69 21.16 5.67
CA ALA A 300 13.10 20.93 5.37
C ALA A 300 13.29 19.60 4.65
N LEU A 301 12.58 18.56 5.09
CA LEU A 301 12.57 17.24 4.48
C LEU A 301 11.94 17.25 3.07
N ARG A 302 10.84 17.98 2.88
CA ARG A 302 10.20 18.16 1.56
C ARG A 302 11.12 18.90 0.59
N ARG A 303 11.81 19.96 1.03
CA ARG A 303 12.83 20.64 0.21
C ARG A 303 13.99 19.71 -0.14
N HIS A 304 14.44 18.90 0.80
CA HIS A 304 15.50 17.91 0.58
C HIS A 304 15.11 16.88 -0.48
N PHE A 305 13.89 16.35 -0.39
CA PHE A 305 13.32 15.44 -1.41
C PHE A 305 13.39 16.06 -2.81
N TRP A 306 12.82 17.25 -2.98
CA TRP A 306 12.75 17.90 -4.29
C TRP A 306 14.13 18.26 -4.83
N PHE A 307 15.03 18.74 -3.96
CA PHE A 307 16.41 19.02 -4.35
C PHE A 307 17.11 17.77 -4.89
N HIS A 308 17.03 16.65 -4.16
CA HIS A 308 17.67 15.39 -4.54
C HIS A 308 17.06 14.77 -5.80
N LEU A 309 15.72 14.82 -5.91
CA LEU A 309 15.00 14.33 -7.09
C LEU A 309 15.35 15.14 -8.33
N LEU A 310 15.23 16.48 -8.28
CA LEU A 310 15.47 17.34 -9.44
C LEU A 310 16.91 17.23 -9.94
N ALA A 311 17.89 17.07 -9.05
CA ALA A 311 19.29 16.86 -9.42
C ALA A 311 19.52 15.61 -10.28
N GLN A 312 18.61 14.62 -10.23
CA GLN A 312 18.69 13.38 -11.01
C GLN A 312 17.82 13.37 -12.28
N LEU A 313 16.92 14.34 -12.42
CA LEU A 313 16.02 14.45 -13.56
C LEU A 313 16.68 15.28 -14.68
N PRO A 314 16.40 14.95 -15.96
CA PRO A 314 16.91 15.75 -17.07
C PRO A 314 16.38 17.18 -17.03
N HIS A 315 17.11 18.14 -17.59
CA HIS A 315 16.72 19.56 -17.58
C HIS A 315 15.33 19.81 -18.23
N SER A 316 14.93 18.98 -19.20
CA SER A 316 13.58 19.02 -19.79
C SER A 316 12.47 18.75 -18.78
N ALA A 317 12.73 17.93 -17.75
CA ALA A 317 11.78 17.62 -16.69
C ALA A 317 11.69 18.73 -15.62
N GLN A 318 12.60 19.70 -15.66
CA GLN A 318 12.65 20.82 -14.71
C GLN A 318 11.95 22.09 -15.24
N GLN A 319 11.37 22.00 -16.44
CA GLN A 319 10.63 23.12 -17.02
C GLN A 319 9.37 23.43 -16.19
N PRO A 320 9.01 24.70 -15.98
CA PRO A 320 7.87 25.07 -15.13
C PRO A 320 6.58 24.31 -15.46
N ALA A 321 6.23 24.19 -16.74
CA ALA A 321 5.03 23.46 -17.16
C ALA A 321 5.06 21.96 -16.79
N VAL A 322 6.24 21.32 -16.81
CA VAL A 322 6.38 19.92 -16.39
C VAL A 322 6.26 19.79 -14.88
N LEU A 323 6.82 20.75 -14.12
CA LEU A 323 6.67 20.78 -12.67
C LEU A 323 5.21 21.00 -12.25
N ASP A 324 4.48 21.87 -12.95
CA ASP A 324 3.04 22.08 -12.73
C ASP A 324 2.24 20.79 -13.02
N ALA A 325 2.61 20.07 -14.09
CA ALA A 325 2.03 18.77 -14.40
C ALA A 325 2.31 17.74 -13.29
N VAL A 326 3.54 17.69 -12.77
CA VAL A 326 3.93 16.82 -11.65
C VAL A 326 3.11 17.11 -10.40
N LEU A 327 2.94 18.38 -10.03
CA LEU A 327 2.13 18.78 -8.87
C LEU A 327 0.64 18.46 -9.07
N SER A 328 0.16 18.55 -10.31
CA SER A 328 -1.20 18.14 -10.70
C SER A 328 -1.38 16.62 -10.56
N ALA A 329 -0.40 15.83 -11.02
CA ALA A 329 -0.40 14.38 -10.85
C ALA A 329 -0.41 13.98 -9.36
N ARG A 330 0.43 14.62 -8.52
CA ARG A 330 0.40 14.42 -7.06
C ARG A 330 -0.99 14.69 -6.49
N THR A 331 -1.62 15.80 -6.89
CA THR A 331 -2.95 16.20 -6.41
C THR A 331 -4.01 15.17 -6.79
N ILE A 332 -4.00 14.69 -8.03
CA ILE A 332 -4.88 13.62 -8.50
C ILE A 332 -4.64 12.35 -7.68
N GLY A 333 -3.39 11.96 -7.44
CA GLY A 333 -3.07 10.79 -6.64
C GLY A 333 -3.55 10.86 -5.20
N VAL A 334 -3.41 12.02 -4.53
CA VAL A 334 -3.98 12.25 -3.19
C VAL A 334 -5.49 12.02 -3.19
N LEU A 335 -6.20 12.57 -4.19
CA LEU A 335 -7.65 12.42 -4.33
C LEU A 335 -8.05 10.97 -4.60
N LEU A 336 -7.36 10.26 -5.50
CA LEU A 336 -7.69 8.88 -5.84
C LEU A 336 -7.43 7.92 -4.68
N TRP A 337 -6.34 8.13 -3.93
CA TRP A 337 -5.94 7.23 -2.86
C TRP A 337 -6.74 7.47 -1.57
N HIS A 338 -6.88 8.73 -1.14
CA HIS A 338 -7.55 9.06 0.12
C HIS A 338 -9.03 9.47 -0.05
N GLY A 339 -9.50 9.59 -1.29
CA GLY A 339 -10.89 9.94 -1.60
C GLY A 339 -11.87 8.78 -1.54
N PHE A 340 -11.39 7.55 -1.50
CA PHE A 340 -12.20 6.34 -1.47
C PHE A 340 -11.88 5.49 -0.25
N ALA A 341 -12.93 4.96 0.39
CA ALA A 341 -12.79 4.04 1.49
C ALA A 341 -12.29 2.68 0.99
N TRP A 342 -11.45 2.02 1.80
CA TRP A 342 -11.01 0.65 1.56
C TRP A 342 -11.93 -0.30 2.32
N ASP A 343 -12.82 -0.98 1.60
CA ASP A 343 -13.77 -1.95 2.15
C ASP A 343 -13.38 -3.37 1.66
N ASP A 344 -12.44 -4.03 2.35
CA ASP A 344 -11.97 -5.39 2.05
C ASP A 344 -11.49 -5.60 0.59
N GLY A 345 -10.66 -4.67 0.10
CA GLY A 345 -10.13 -4.69 -1.28
C GLY A 345 -11.00 -3.98 -2.30
N ARG A 346 -12.11 -3.38 -1.87
CA ARG A 346 -12.95 -2.54 -2.72
C ARG A 346 -12.67 -1.07 -2.43
N ILE A 347 -12.24 -0.34 -3.45
CA ILE A 347 -12.03 1.11 -3.44
C ILE A 347 -13.18 1.72 -4.24
N ASP A 348 -14.40 1.55 -3.74
CA ASP A 348 -15.62 1.75 -4.54
C ASP A 348 -16.54 2.83 -3.95
N ARG A 349 -16.35 3.25 -2.68
CA ARG A 349 -17.18 4.28 -2.04
C ARG A 349 -16.35 5.50 -1.68
N VAL A 350 -16.88 6.70 -1.96
CA VAL A 350 -16.26 7.95 -1.51
C VAL A 350 -16.26 8.06 0.02
N VAL A 351 -15.14 8.53 0.59
CA VAL A 351 -14.95 8.67 2.04
C VAL A 351 -15.95 9.62 2.69
N ASN A 352 -16.29 9.36 3.95
CA ASN A 352 -17.21 10.20 4.73
C ASN A 352 -16.61 10.59 6.11
N GLU A 353 -17.11 11.68 6.71
CA GLU A 353 -16.57 12.20 7.98
C GLU A 353 -16.89 11.35 9.22
N LYS A 354 -17.76 10.35 9.11
CA LYS A 354 -18.15 9.50 10.23
C LYS A 354 -17.27 8.26 10.31
N ASP A 355 -17.13 7.55 9.18
CA ASP A 355 -16.48 6.24 9.14
C ASP A 355 -15.01 6.35 8.70
N ASP A 356 -14.66 7.37 7.90
CA ASP A 356 -13.37 7.50 7.20
C ASP A 356 -12.57 8.73 7.66
N MET A 357 -12.68 9.08 8.93
CA MET A 357 -12.12 10.31 9.52
C MET A 357 -10.63 10.51 9.24
N ARG A 358 -9.86 9.43 9.24
CA ARG A 358 -8.42 9.43 8.95
C ARG A 358 -8.16 9.88 7.52
N GLU A 359 -8.86 9.29 6.55
CA GLU A 359 -8.70 9.60 5.13
C GLU A 359 -9.13 11.03 4.82
N VAL A 360 -10.22 11.50 5.44
CA VAL A 360 -10.64 12.90 5.31
C VAL A 360 -9.60 13.87 5.88
N ALA A 361 -8.95 13.52 7.00
CA ALA A 361 -7.88 14.34 7.58
C ALA A 361 -6.65 14.39 6.66
N LEU A 362 -6.28 13.27 6.05
CA LEU A 362 -5.18 13.17 5.08
C LEU A 362 -5.47 14.01 3.84
N LEU A 363 -6.67 13.90 3.26
CA LEU A 363 -7.10 14.73 2.13
C LEU A 363 -6.95 16.23 2.44
N LYS A 364 -7.51 16.68 3.57
CA LYS A 364 -7.46 18.10 3.97
C LYS A 364 -6.01 18.56 4.10
N ALA A 365 -5.16 17.80 4.78
CA ALA A 365 -3.76 18.16 5.00
C ALA A 365 -2.89 18.11 3.73
N PHE A 366 -3.06 17.10 2.88
CA PHE A 366 -2.19 16.88 1.72
C PHE A 366 -2.54 17.78 0.53
N LEU A 367 -3.80 18.24 0.48
CA LEU A 367 -4.30 19.25 -0.47
C LEU A 367 -4.14 20.68 0.04
N GLY A 368 -3.68 20.87 1.29
CA GLY A 368 -3.53 22.21 1.88
C GLY A 368 -4.86 22.92 2.15
N ILE A 369 -5.94 22.17 2.32
CA ILE A 369 -7.27 22.71 2.64
C ILE A 369 -7.32 22.90 4.15
N SER A 370 -7.28 24.16 4.58
CA SER A 370 -7.49 24.54 5.97
C SER A 370 -8.87 24.08 6.45
N HIS A 371 -9.01 23.83 7.76
CA HIS A 371 -10.31 23.69 8.39
C HIS A 371 -11.06 25.01 8.22
N ASP A 372 -11.85 25.13 7.16
CA ASP A 372 -12.67 26.31 6.96
C ASP A 372 -13.67 26.37 8.10
N SER A 373 -13.51 27.44 8.87
CA SER A 373 -14.34 27.93 9.95
C SER A 373 -15.83 27.81 9.60
N SER A 374 -16.53 26.87 10.23
CA SER A 374 -17.96 26.99 10.46
C SER A 374 -18.21 28.10 11.49
N ILE A 375 -17.92 29.35 11.13
CA ILE A 375 -18.26 30.54 11.91
C ILE A 375 -19.53 31.11 11.27
N PHE A 376 -20.64 30.86 11.96
CA PHE A 376 -21.88 31.65 12.00
C PHE A 376 -22.40 32.25 10.69
N SER A 377 -23.41 31.60 10.13
CA SER A 377 -24.57 32.30 9.60
C SER A 377 -25.78 32.01 10.50
N ASP A 378 -25.73 32.41 11.78
CA ASP A 378 -26.96 32.68 12.51
C ASP A 378 -27.31 34.15 12.24
N GLY A 379 -28.49 34.34 11.67
CA GLY A 379 -28.97 35.63 11.24
C GLY A 379 -29.18 36.54 12.43
N ARG A 380 -28.56 37.71 12.39
CA ARG A 380 -29.11 38.92 13.00
C ARG A 380 -28.47 40.16 12.39
N LYS A 381 -29.26 40.86 11.56
CA LYS A 381 -29.05 42.26 11.21
C LYS A 381 -29.29 43.13 12.46
N PRO A 382 -28.59 44.25 12.62
CA PRO A 382 -29.23 45.54 12.83
C PRO A 382 -29.64 46.17 11.49
#